data_AF-A0A365Z603-F1
#
_entry.id   AF-A0A365Z603-F1
#
_cell.length_a   1.000
_cell.length_b   1.000
_cell.length_c   1.000
_cell.angle_alpha   90.00
_cell.angle_beta   90.00
_cell.angle_gamma   90.00
#
_symmetry.space_group_name_H-M   'P 1'
#
loop_
_entity.id
_entity.type
_entity.pdbx_description
1 polymer ?
#
loop_
_entity_poly.entity_id
_entity_poly.type
_entity_poly.pdbx_seq_one_letter_code
_entity_poly.pdbx_strand_id
1 'polypeptide(L)'
;MCGIVGYIGKRDVAPLLLEGLQRLEYRGYDSAGIAIHSSGKGGGLKTVKNAGRVRDLEGKVPARFAGTGGIAHTRWATHGAPNDTNAHPHLDALGRVAVVHNGIIDNSADLRAKLAADGVELASDTDTEVLAHLIARAQPETLEEKVREALRYIEGTYGIAVLHADFPDRIVVARNGSPVVLGIGEKEMFVASDVAALISHTRQVITLDDGEMATIKADDYRTYTTDGSRTAASPTTVDWEAESYDMGGHDTYMHKEIAEQPDAVDRVLRGRIDDRFATVRLGGLNLDARAARGVRRVKILGCGSAYHAGLIGAQMIEELARIPADAEPASEFRYRNAVVDPDTLYIATSQSGETYDTLAAVQELKRKGAMVLGVVNVVGSAIARETDGGIYVHAGPEVCVVSTKCFTNTAVAFALLALHLGRIRDLSVADGRRIIEGLRKLPEQIGEILRDEDRIAKVAEAFAEAKSLMFVGRVRGFPVAREASLKLKEVSYIHAEAYPASELKHGPLALIEPAVPTVAIVPTDELLDKNRATLEEIKARSGRILAVAHEEQPKADDTIVVPRNEPELDPVLMGIPLQLLAYHTALALGRDIDKPRNLAKSVTVE
;
A
#
# COMPACT_ATOMS: atom_id res chain seq x y z
N MET A 1 5.61 5.12 -8.35
CA MET A 1 5.79 4.88 -6.90
C MET A 1 7.23 5.10 -6.52
N CYS A 2 7.55 6.16 -5.80
CA CYS A 2 8.94 6.54 -5.60
C CYS A 2 9.10 7.18 -4.21
N GLY A 3 10.34 7.29 -3.72
CA GLY A 3 10.66 8.01 -2.50
C GLY A 3 11.25 9.37 -2.81
N ILE A 4 10.75 10.45 -2.21
CA ILE A 4 11.41 11.77 -2.19
C ILE A 4 11.92 12.01 -0.78
N VAL A 5 13.15 12.49 -0.66
CA VAL A 5 13.69 13.05 0.58
C VAL A 5 14.36 14.38 0.27
N GLY A 6 14.18 15.38 1.12
CA GLY A 6 14.87 16.65 1.03
C GLY A 6 15.19 17.16 2.42
N TYR A 7 16.24 17.98 2.50
CA TYR A 7 16.65 18.59 3.76
C TYR A 7 17.32 19.93 3.49
N ILE A 8 17.03 20.91 4.34
CA ILE A 8 17.74 22.18 4.40
C ILE A 8 17.93 22.62 5.86
N GLY A 9 19.18 22.89 6.24
CA GLY A 9 19.52 23.22 7.63
C GLY A 9 21.00 23.50 7.82
N LYS A 10 21.57 23.02 8.93
CA LYS A 10 23.00 23.23 9.28
C LYS A 10 23.85 21.97 9.25
N ARG A 11 23.24 20.81 9.44
CA ARG A 11 23.90 19.50 9.37
C ARG A 11 24.32 19.17 7.94
N ASP A 12 25.32 18.30 7.83
CA ASP A 12 25.71 17.75 6.54
C ASP A 12 24.55 16.90 5.99
N VAL A 13 24.14 17.21 4.76
CA VAL A 13 22.89 16.72 4.20
C VAL A 13 22.98 15.29 3.67
N ALA A 14 24.16 14.86 3.21
CA ALA A 14 24.30 13.58 2.51
C ALA A 14 23.92 12.36 3.38
N PRO A 15 24.37 12.23 4.64
CA PRO A 15 23.94 11.11 5.50
C PRO A 15 22.45 11.11 5.79
N LEU A 16 21.83 12.29 5.96
CA LEU A 16 20.40 12.43 6.24
C LEU A 16 19.55 12.01 5.03
N LEU A 17 19.98 12.39 3.83
CA LEU A 17 19.32 11.96 2.61
C LEU A 17 19.42 10.44 2.42
N LEU A 18 20.60 9.85 2.64
CA LEU A 18 20.79 8.40 2.53
C LEU A 18 19.96 7.62 3.55
N GLU A 19 19.93 8.05 4.82
CA GLU A 19 19.07 7.45 5.85
C GLU A 19 17.58 7.52 5.43
N GLY A 20 17.13 8.69 4.96
CA GLY A 20 15.77 8.86 4.48
C GLY A 20 15.45 7.94 3.29
N LEU A 21 16.36 7.80 2.33
CA LEU A 21 16.19 6.90 1.19
C LEU A 21 16.11 5.43 1.62
N GLN A 22 16.94 5.00 2.58
CA GLN A 22 16.89 3.64 3.12
C GLN A 22 15.50 3.35 3.73
N ARG A 23 14.94 4.32 4.46
CA ARG A 23 13.58 4.23 5.02
C ARG A 23 12.49 4.22 3.95
N LEU A 24 12.72 4.80 2.77
CA LEU A 24 11.75 4.83 1.67
C LEU A 24 12.00 3.79 0.57
N GLU A 25 13.00 2.92 0.73
CA GLU A 25 13.37 1.93 -0.30
C GLU A 25 12.24 0.92 -0.56
N TYR A 26 11.29 0.74 0.38
CA TYR A 26 10.08 -0.07 0.16
C TYR A 26 9.12 0.53 -0.88
N ARG A 27 9.24 1.83 -1.19
CA ARG A 27 8.42 2.51 -2.22
C ARG A 27 9.00 2.39 -3.62
N GLY A 28 10.29 2.12 -3.75
CA GLY A 28 10.99 2.02 -5.03
C GLY A 28 12.47 1.72 -4.81
N TYR A 29 13.02 0.86 -5.65
CA TYR A 29 14.35 0.28 -5.42
C TYR A 29 15.08 -0.10 -6.72
N ASP A 30 14.62 0.42 -7.86
CA ASP A 30 15.21 0.17 -9.18
C ASP A 30 16.44 1.04 -9.41
N SER A 31 16.45 2.24 -8.83
CA SER A 31 17.59 3.17 -8.82
C SER A 31 17.41 4.22 -7.73
N ALA A 32 18.48 4.88 -7.35
CA ALA A 32 18.48 5.98 -6.38
C ALA A 32 19.50 7.06 -6.75
N GLY A 33 19.31 8.27 -6.21
CA GLY A 33 20.28 9.33 -6.37
C GLY A 33 20.08 10.50 -5.40
N ILE A 34 21.11 11.34 -5.30
CA ILE A 34 21.15 12.52 -4.44
C ILE A 34 21.71 13.72 -5.21
N ALA A 35 21.18 14.91 -4.91
CA ALA A 35 21.71 16.20 -5.33
C ALA A 35 21.86 17.12 -4.11
N ILE A 36 23.00 17.81 -4.00
CA ILE A 36 23.28 18.72 -2.88
C ILE A 36 23.87 20.04 -3.37
N HIS A 37 23.68 21.10 -2.59
CA HIS A 37 24.46 22.33 -2.73
C HIS A 37 25.90 22.11 -2.26
N SER A 38 26.87 22.36 -3.14
CA SER A 38 28.28 22.22 -2.82
C SER A 38 28.77 23.33 -1.88
N SER A 39 29.46 22.93 -0.82
CA SER A 39 30.12 23.82 0.16
C SER A 39 31.48 24.41 -0.31
N GLY A 40 31.95 24.07 -1.53
CA GLY A 40 33.28 24.46 -2.03
C GLY A 40 33.35 25.79 -2.80
N LYS A 41 34.58 26.31 -3.01
CA LYS A 41 34.83 27.49 -3.87
C LYS A 41 34.41 27.18 -5.31
N GLY A 42 33.43 27.93 -5.82
CA GLY A 42 32.82 27.72 -7.14
C GLY A 42 31.37 27.21 -7.13
N GLY A 43 30.69 27.26 -5.97
CA GLY A 43 29.23 27.13 -5.75
C GLY A 43 28.38 26.55 -6.89
N GLY A 44 27.72 25.41 -6.64
CA GLY A 44 26.87 24.74 -7.62
C GLY A 44 26.26 23.46 -7.04
N LEU A 45 25.61 22.67 -7.90
CA LEU A 45 25.03 21.38 -7.50
C LEU A 45 26.02 20.23 -7.72
N LYS A 46 26.02 19.27 -6.81
CA LYS A 46 26.72 17.98 -6.98
C LYS A 46 25.68 16.86 -6.99
N THR A 47 25.85 15.88 -7.87
CA THR A 47 24.92 14.76 -7.99
C THR A 47 25.64 13.41 -8.02
N VAL A 48 25.03 12.41 -7.40
CA VAL A 48 25.44 11.00 -7.53
C VAL A 48 24.17 10.19 -7.79
N LYS A 49 24.24 9.27 -8.74
CA LYS A 49 23.15 8.40 -9.16
C LYS A 49 23.63 6.97 -9.25
N ASN A 50 22.72 6.04 -9.04
CA ASN A 50 23.00 4.62 -9.13
C ASN A 50 21.75 3.80 -9.46
N ALA A 51 21.86 2.94 -10.47
CA ALA A 51 20.93 1.84 -10.71
C ALA A 51 21.10 0.76 -9.64
N GLY A 52 19.99 0.28 -9.09
CA GLY A 52 19.96 -0.66 -7.97
C GLY A 52 19.60 0.00 -6.64
N ARG A 53 20.10 -0.59 -5.56
CA ARG A 53 19.67 -0.31 -4.18
C ARG A 53 20.33 0.95 -3.62
N VAL A 54 19.77 1.49 -2.55
CA VAL A 54 20.31 2.67 -1.83
C VAL A 54 21.70 2.40 -1.26
N ARG A 55 21.97 1.16 -0.80
CA ARG A 55 23.32 0.75 -0.33
C ARG A 55 24.39 0.88 -1.42
N ASP A 56 24.01 0.63 -2.66
CA ASP A 56 24.92 0.68 -3.80
C ASP A 56 25.22 2.15 -4.17
N LEU A 57 24.23 3.03 -4.00
CA LEU A 57 24.41 4.49 -4.08
C LEU A 57 25.34 4.99 -2.97
N GLU A 58 25.14 4.56 -1.72
CA GLU A 58 25.97 4.93 -0.57
C GLU A 58 27.46 4.63 -0.84
N GLY A 59 27.76 3.44 -1.40
CA GLY A 59 29.12 3.09 -1.80
C GLY A 59 29.72 3.95 -2.93
N LYS A 60 28.88 4.62 -3.74
CA LYS A 60 29.32 5.54 -4.81
C LYS A 60 29.46 7.00 -4.34
N VAL A 61 28.91 7.38 -3.18
CA VAL A 61 28.99 8.77 -2.69
C VAL A 61 30.45 9.09 -2.32
N PRO A 62 31.07 10.12 -2.93
CA PRO A 62 32.45 10.49 -2.60
C PRO A 62 32.61 10.98 -1.15
N ALA A 63 33.74 10.70 -0.53
CA ALA A 63 34.03 11.14 0.85
C ALA A 63 33.96 12.68 1.06
N ARG A 64 34.07 13.49 -0.02
CA ARG A 64 33.94 14.96 0.01
C ARG A 64 32.65 15.45 -0.66
N PHE A 65 31.53 14.79 -0.34
CA PHE A 65 30.19 15.13 -0.82
C PHE A 65 29.38 15.81 0.30
N ALA A 66 29.80 17.02 0.69
CA ALA A 66 29.24 17.75 1.83
C ALA A 66 28.49 19.03 1.42
N GLY A 67 27.38 19.30 2.11
CA GLY A 67 26.48 20.43 1.86
C GLY A 67 25.41 20.55 2.95
N THR A 68 24.66 21.66 2.97
CA THR A 68 23.64 21.91 4.00
C THR A 68 22.21 21.92 3.46
N GLY A 69 22.05 21.71 2.16
CA GLY A 69 20.77 21.65 1.46
C GLY A 69 20.84 20.63 0.33
N GLY A 70 19.81 19.79 0.19
CA GLY A 70 19.83 18.68 -0.74
C GLY A 70 18.47 18.01 -0.96
N ILE A 71 18.37 17.28 -2.06
CA ILE A 71 17.23 16.42 -2.41
C ILE A 71 17.74 15.05 -2.86
N ALA A 72 16.90 14.03 -2.68
CA ALA A 72 17.22 12.65 -2.95
C ALA A 72 15.98 11.89 -3.41
N HIS A 73 16.21 10.80 -4.12
CA HIS A 73 15.13 10.00 -4.68
C HIS A 73 15.44 8.51 -4.71
N THR A 74 14.42 7.69 -4.45
CA THR A 74 14.38 6.28 -4.84
C THR A 74 13.30 6.07 -5.90
N ARG A 75 13.62 5.32 -6.95
CA ARG A 75 12.80 5.23 -8.16
C ARG A 75 12.21 3.84 -8.35
N TRP A 76 10.95 3.84 -8.80
CA TRP A 76 10.28 2.75 -9.50
C TRP A 76 10.12 3.14 -10.97
N ALA A 77 10.67 2.37 -11.90
CA ALA A 77 10.65 2.73 -13.30
C ALA A 77 9.24 2.59 -13.91
N THR A 78 8.68 3.69 -14.40
CA THR A 78 7.48 3.71 -15.28
C THR A 78 7.87 4.04 -16.73
N HIS A 79 8.67 5.09 -16.93
CA HIS A 79 9.23 5.50 -18.23
C HIS A 79 10.75 5.33 -18.27
N GLY A 80 11.28 4.61 -19.25
CA GLY A 80 12.72 4.41 -19.38
C GLY A 80 13.30 3.36 -18.42
N ALA A 81 14.32 2.64 -18.91
CA ALA A 81 14.95 1.54 -18.18
C ALA A 81 15.60 2.00 -16.85
N PRO A 82 15.69 1.11 -15.84
CA PRO A 82 16.32 1.42 -14.56
C PRO A 82 17.85 1.47 -14.68
N ASN A 83 18.38 2.65 -15.02
CA ASN A 83 19.81 2.91 -15.21
C ASN A 83 20.24 4.23 -14.54
N ASP A 84 21.54 4.49 -14.45
CA ASP A 84 22.09 5.71 -13.83
C ASP A 84 21.59 7.00 -14.52
N THR A 85 21.32 6.96 -15.82
CA THR A 85 20.84 8.11 -16.61
C THR A 85 19.40 8.49 -16.25
N ASN A 86 18.51 7.50 -16.12
CA ASN A 86 17.09 7.65 -15.81
C ASN A 86 16.83 7.74 -14.30
N ALA A 87 17.86 7.54 -13.46
CA ALA A 87 17.75 7.78 -12.03
C ALA A 87 17.61 9.29 -11.75
N HIS A 88 16.78 9.63 -10.77
CA HIS A 88 16.65 11.00 -10.27
C HIS A 88 17.82 11.32 -9.32
N PRO A 89 18.15 12.60 -9.07
CA PRO A 89 17.51 13.84 -9.57
C PRO A 89 17.84 14.16 -11.04
N HIS A 90 16.89 14.66 -11.83
CA HIS A 90 17.16 15.16 -13.17
C HIS A 90 17.73 16.57 -13.15
N LEU A 91 18.68 16.84 -14.05
CA LEU A 91 19.35 18.13 -14.18
C LEU A 91 18.94 18.82 -15.48
N ASP A 92 18.98 20.15 -15.49
CA ASP A 92 18.96 20.90 -16.76
C ASP A 92 20.32 20.81 -17.47
N ALA A 93 20.38 21.29 -18.72
CA ALA A 93 21.58 21.23 -19.56
C ALA A 93 22.82 21.89 -18.92
N LEU A 94 22.65 22.89 -18.06
CA LEU A 94 23.75 23.58 -17.37
C LEU A 94 24.01 23.06 -15.95
N GLY A 95 23.26 22.07 -15.48
CA GLY A 95 23.38 21.52 -14.12
C GLY A 95 23.07 22.52 -12.99
N ARG A 96 22.28 23.55 -13.28
CA ARG A 96 21.85 24.58 -12.32
C ARG A 96 20.57 24.21 -11.58
N VAL A 97 19.70 23.40 -12.17
CA VAL A 97 18.43 22.94 -11.59
C VAL A 97 18.54 21.45 -11.34
N ALA A 98 18.11 20.98 -10.16
CA ALA A 98 17.88 19.57 -9.90
C ALA A 98 16.44 19.33 -9.45
N VAL A 99 15.80 18.32 -10.04
CA VAL A 99 14.40 17.95 -9.75
C VAL A 99 14.31 16.48 -9.40
N VAL A 100 13.60 16.17 -8.31
CA VAL A 100 13.08 14.83 -8.03
C VAL A 100 11.57 14.84 -8.15
N HIS A 101 10.99 13.75 -8.65
CA HIS A 101 9.58 13.66 -8.99
C HIS A 101 9.00 12.28 -8.66
N ASN A 102 7.81 12.28 -8.07
CA ASN A 102 6.92 11.15 -7.94
C ASN A 102 5.66 11.45 -8.73
N GLY A 103 5.27 10.61 -9.67
CA GLY A 103 4.11 10.88 -10.52
C GLY A 103 4.33 10.46 -11.96
N ILE A 104 3.46 10.93 -12.84
CA ILE A 104 3.54 10.79 -14.29
C ILE A 104 3.17 12.15 -14.91
N ILE A 105 4.01 12.64 -15.82
CA ILE A 105 3.73 13.81 -16.66
C ILE A 105 3.14 13.32 -17.99
N ASP A 106 1.83 13.40 -18.11
CA ASP A 106 1.05 12.82 -19.21
C ASP A 106 1.40 13.46 -20.56
N ASN A 107 1.64 14.77 -20.57
CA ASN A 107 1.99 15.52 -21.76
C ASN A 107 3.52 15.64 -21.99
N SER A 108 4.32 14.77 -21.38
CA SER A 108 5.79 14.83 -21.47
C SER A 108 6.31 14.66 -22.89
N ALA A 109 5.68 13.84 -23.73
CA ALA A 109 6.10 13.64 -25.13
C ALA A 109 6.09 14.96 -25.93
N ASP A 110 5.01 15.75 -25.79
CA ASP A 110 4.86 17.04 -26.47
C ASP A 110 5.85 18.07 -25.93
N LEU A 111 6.05 18.12 -24.61
CA LEU A 111 7.02 19.00 -23.97
C LEU A 111 8.45 18.68 -24.39
N ARG A 112 8.81 17.39 -24.47
CA ARG A 112 10.13 16.92 -24.95
C ARG A 112 10.35 17.33 -26.40
N ALA A 113 9.37 17.13 -27.27
CA ALA A 113 9.45 17.55 -28.68
C ALA A 113 9.66 19.06 -28.82
N LYS A 114 8.94 19.87 -28.03
CA LYS A 114 9.10 21.33 -28.01
C LYS A 114 10.48 21.77 -27.51
N LEU A 115 10.96 21.19 -26.40
CA LEU A 115 12.29 21.48 -25.86
C LEU A 115 13.40 21.13 -26.87
N ALA A 116 13.27 19.98 -27.55
CA ALA A 116 14.21 19.57 -28.59
C ALA A 116 14.19 20.52 -29.80
N ALA A 117 13.00 20.97 -30.23
CA ALA A 117 12.86 21.96 -31.30
C ALA A 117 13.50 23.32 -30.93
N ASP A 118 13.49 23.66 -29.64
CA ASP A 118 14.15 24.84 -29.09
C ASP A 118 15.66 24.62 -28.81
N GLY A 119 16.24 23.51 -29.26
CA GLY A 119 17.68 23.22 -29.17
C GLY A 119 18.14 22.64 -27.83
N VAL A 120 17.23 22.14 -26.99
CA VAL A 120 17.59 21.46 -25.73
C VAL A 120 17.90 20.00 -26.00
N GLU A 121 19.10 19.55 -25.64
CA GLU A 121 19.45 18.13 -25.62
C GLU A 121 18.90 17.48 -24.35
N LEU A 122 17.97 16.54 -24.52
CA LEU A 122 17.45 15.71 -23.43
C LEU A 122 18.33 14.47 -23.25
N ALA A 123 18.78 14.24 -22.02
CA ALA A 123 19.76 13.20 -21.69
C ALA A 123 19.13 11.86 -21.27
N SER A 124 17.85 11.86 -20.87
CA SER A 124 17.15 10.69 -20.31
C SER A 124 15.88 10.36 -21.08
N ASP A 125 15.36 9.15 -20.89
CA ASP A 125 14.08 8.70 -21.46
C ASP A 125 12.88 9.06 -20.56
N THR A 126 13.13 9.73 -19.44
CA THR A 126 12.10 9.99 -18.43
C THR A 126 11.22 11.16 -18.82
N ASP A 127 9.96 11.08 -18.39
CA ASP A 127 9.01 12.18 -18.39
C ASP A 127 9.51 13.35 -17.53
N THR A 128 10.13 13.04 -16.38
CA THR A 128 10.56 13.99 -15.35
C THR A 128 11.57 15.04 -15.83
N GLU A 129 12.45 14.70 -16.77
CA GLU A 129 13.51 15.61 -17.23
C GLU A 129 12.98 16.94 -17.77
N VAL A 130 11.77 16.95 -18.34
CA VAL A 130 11.15 18.19 -18.86
C VAL A 130 11.02 19.26 -17.78
N LEU A 131 10.75 18.88 -16.53
CA LEU A 131 10.63 19.81 -15.40
C LEU A 131 11.93 20.59 -15.18
N ALA A 132 13.08 19.91 -15.19
CA ALA A 132 14.37 20.54 -14.94
C ALA A 132 14.66 21.62 -16.00
N HIS A 133 14.42 21.29 -17.28
CA HIS A 133 14.62 22.23 -18.39
C HIS A 133 13.60 23.37 -18.40
N LEU A 134 12.33 23.10 -18.12
CA LEU A 134 11.29 24.15 -18.04
C LEU A 134 11.58 25.14 -16.91
N ILE A 135 11.96 24.66 -15.73
CA ILE A 135 12.31 25.50 -14.58
C ILE A 135 13.57 26.34 -14.88
N ALA A 136 14.59 25.74 -15.52
CA ALA A 136 15.81 26.45 -15.87
C ALA A 136 15.60 27.58 -16.90
N ARG A 137 14.60 27.43 -17.78
CA ARG A 137 14.26 28.41 -18.83
C ARG A 137 13.28 29.49 -18.37
N ALA A 138 12.57 29.27 -17.25
CA ALA A 138 11.65 30.23 -16.68
C ALA A 138 12.35 31.55 -16.34
N GLN A 139 11.72 32.67 -16.68
CA GLN A 139 12.29 34.02 -16.56
C GLN A 139 12.11 34.71 -15.19
N PRO A 140 11.16 34.34 -14.31
CA PRO A 140 11.00 34.99 -13.01
C PRO A 140 12.25 34.99 -12.14
N GLU A 141 12.32 35.95 -11.22
CA GLU A 141 13.50 36.21 -10.38
C GLU A 141 13.61 35.25 -9.18
N THR A 142 12.51 34.62 -8.77
CA THR A 142 12.48 33.74 -7.60
C THR A 142 12.29 32.28 -8.01
N LEU A 143 12.89 31.34 -7.27
CA LEU A 143 12.74 29.90 -7.55
C LEU A 143 11.27 29.47 -7.50
N GLU A 144 10.52 29.96 -6.51
CA GLU A 144 9.09 29.66 -6.38
C GLU A 144 8.27 30.06 -7.59
N GLU A 145 8.55 31.21 -8.21
CA GLU A 145 7.88 31.65 -9.43
C GLU A 145 8.34 30.88 -10.67
N LYS A 146 9.63 30.52 -10.76
CA LYS A 146 10.14 29.67 -11.84
C LYS A 146 9.47 28.30 -11.84
N VAL A 147 9.34 27.66 -10.67
CA VAL A 147 8.63 26.38 -10.53
C VAL A 147 7.16 26.56 -10.87
N ARG A 148 6.51 27.63 -10.37
CA ARG A 148 5.11 27.91 -10.68
C ARG A 148 4.85 28.08 -12.17
N GLU A 149 5.72 28.79 -12.88
CA GLU A 149 5.62 28.96 -14.33
C GLU A 149 5.77 27.63 -15.07
N ALA A 150 6.76 26.81 -14.70
CA ALA A 150 6.95 25.49 -15.29
C ALA A 150 5.72 24.60 -15.13
N LEU A 151 5.12 24.58 -13.92
CA LEU A 151 3.94 23.75 -13.62
C LEU A 151 2.69 24.12 -14.43
N ARG A 152 2.59 25.32 -15.00
CA ARG A 152 1.46 25.70 -15.89
C ARG A 152 1.42 24.90 -17.18
N TYR A 153 2.54 24.29 -17.58
CA TYR A 153 2.63 23.48 -18.78
C TYR A 153 2.49 21.98 -18.50
N ILE A 154 2.40 21.57 -17.23
CA ILE A 154 2.42 20.17 -16.82
C ILE A 154 0.99 19.65 -16.69
N GLU A 155 0.73 18.54 -17.37
CA GLU A 155 -0.48 17.74 -17.19
C GLU A 155 -0.11 16.41 -16.53
N GLY A 156 -0.94 15.96 -15.58
CA GLY A 156 -0.75 14.71 -14.85
C GLY A 156 -0.53 14.88 -13.35
N THR A 157 0.03 13.84 -12.73
CA THR A 157 0.26 13.79 -11.29
C THR A 157 1.72 14.03 -10.96
N TYR A 158 1.98 14.79 -9.91
CA TYR A 158 3.34 15.07 -9.46
C TYR A 158 3.42 15.35 -7.96
N GLY A 159 4.50 14.90 -7.36
CA GLY A 159 5.05 15.38 -6.10
C GLY A 159 6.51 15.67 -6.40
N ILE A 160 6.95 16.93 -6.26
CA ILE A 160 8.30 17.34 -6.66
C ILE A 160 9.05 18.04 -5.55
N ALA A 161 10.37 17.94 -5.58
CA ALA A 161 11.27 18.82 -4.85
C ALA A 161 12.37 19.34 -5.79
N VAL A 162 12.66 20.64 -5.69
CA VAL A 162 13.51 21.37 -6.64
C VAL A 162 14.62 22.10 -5.90
N LEU A 163 15.85 21.89 -6.35
CA LEU A 163 17.02 22.70 -6.00
C LEU A 163 17.45 23.55 -7.19
N HIS A 164 18.03 24.71 -6.88
CA HIS A 164 18.59 25.59 -7.90
C HIS A 164 19.89 26.22 -7.40
N ALA A 165 20.96 26.15 -8.18
CA ALA A 165 22.31 26.60 -7.82
C ALA A 165 22.35 28.04 -7.29
N ASP A 166 21.60 28.95 -7.94
CA ASP A 166 21.51 30.36 -7.56
C ASP A 166 20.65 30.65 -6.32
N PHE A 167 19.89 29.68 -5.81
CA PHE A 167 19.02 29.81 -4.62
C PHE A 167 19.36 28.76 -3.55
N PRO A 168 20.59 28.74 -3.00
CA PRO A 168 21.04 27.71 -2.07
C PRO A 168 20.36 27.77 -0.69
N ASP A 169 19.57 28.82 -0.42
CA ASP A 169 18.88 29.05 0.86
C ASP A 169 17.49 28.42 0.94
N ARG A 170 17.04 27.71 -0.10
CA ARG A 170 15.68 27.17 -0.16
C ARG A 170 15.54 25.89 -1.00
N ILE A 171 14.46 25.18 -0.74
CA ILE A 171 13.92 24.12 -1.60
C ILE A 171 12.49 24.51 -1.94
N VAL A 172 12.08 24.32 -3.19
CA VAL A 172 10.67 24.46 -3.58
C VAL A 172 10.07 23.09 -3.84
N VAL A 173 8.90 22.85 -3.25
CA VAL A 173 8.14 21.61 -3.43
C VAL A 173 6.76 21.91 -4.00
N ALA A 174 6.18 20.95 -4.71
CA ALA A 174 4.82 21.05 -5.21
C ALA A 174 4.13 19.69 -5.21
N ARG A 175 2.81 19.70 -5.07
CA ARG A 175 1.95 18.51 -5.04
C ARG A 175 0.75 18.67 -5.97
N ASN A 176 0.47 17.60 -6.69
CA ASN A 176 -0.77 17.34 -7.42
C ASN A 176 -0.94 15.82 -7.56
N GLY A 177 -1.70 15.18 -6.68
CA GLY A 177 -1.93 13.73 -6.67
C GLY A 177 -0.87 12.94 -5.90
N SER A 178 0.42 13.09 -6.22
CA SER A 178 1.50 12.33 -5.54
C SER A 178 1.94 12.99 -4.23
N PRO A 179 2.02 12.24 -3.10
CA PRO A 179 2.19 12.81 -1.77
C PRO A 179 3.56 13.46 -1.56
N VAL A 180 3.55 14.63 -0.91
CA VAL A 180 4.71 15.35 -0.37
C VAL A 180 4.34 15.93 0.99
N VAL A 181 5.18 15.69 1.99
CA VAL A 181 5.03 16.13 3.38
C VAL A 181 6.27 16.88 3.80
N LEU A 182 6.09 17.96 4.54
CA LEU A 182 7.18 18.75 5.13
C LEU A 182 7.35 18.36 6.59
N GLY A 183 8.60 18.17 7.03
CA GLY A 183 8.94 17.99 8.44
C GLY A 183 9.59 19.25 9.02
N ILE A 184 9.20 19.64 10.23
CA ILE A 184 9.75 20.81 10.93
C ILE A 184 10.68 20.37 12.05
N GLY A 185 11.97 20.69 11.95
CA GLY A 185 12.96 20.45 13.00
C GLY A 185 13.40 21.74 13.71
N GLU A 186 14.47 21.66 14.50
CA GLU A 186 15.05 22.82 15.16
C GLU A 186 15.99 23.58 14.20
N LYS A 187 15.48 24.65 13.56
CA LYS A 187 16.21 25.43 12.53
C LYS A 187 16.70 24.58 11.36
N GLU A 188 15.87 23.61 10.99
CA GLU A 188 16.01 22.78 9.82
C GLU A 188 14.62 22.34 9.32
N MET A 189 14.52 22.10 8.02
CA MET A 189 13.29 21.61 7.39
C MET A 189 13.61 20.36 6.57
N PHE A 190 12.64 19.45 6.54
CA PHE A 190 12.69 18.20 5.79
C PHE A 190 11.57 18.16 4.76
N VAL A 191 11.79 17.42 3.69
CA VAL A 191 10.79 17.04 2.71
C VAL A 191 10.79 15.52 2.64
N ALA A 192 9.62 14.90 2.62
CA ALA A 192 9.51 13.49 2.31
C ALA A 192 8.24 13.19 1.53
N SER A 193 8.26 12.14 0.71
CA SER A 193 7.01 11.60 0.14
C SER A 193 6.24 10.73 1.12
N ASP A 194 6.85 10.36 2.25
CA ASP A 194 6.24 9.59 3.33
C ASP A 194 6.87 9.97 4.68
N VAL A 195 6.03 10.05 5.71
CA VAL A 195 6.44 10.40 7.07
C VAL A 195 7.47 9.44 7.65
N ALA A 196 7.55 8.19 7.18
CA ALA A 196 8.55 7.21 7.61
C ALA A 196 9.99 7.74 7.53
N ALA A 197 10.31 8.59 6.53
CA ALA A 197 11.62 9.22 6.39
C ALA A 197 11.89 10.34 7.42
N LEU A 198 10.86 10.82 8.11
CA LEU A 198 10.92 11.96 9.02
C LEU A 198 10.94 11.55 10.50
N ILE A 199 10.49 10.32 10.83
CA ILE A 199 10.21 9.89 12.22
C ILE A 199 11.43 10.00 13.15
N SER A 200 12.65 9.78 12.64
CA SER A 200 13.89 9.91 13.43
C SER A 200 14.33 11.35 13.66
N HIS A 201 13.67 12.33 13.02
CA HIS A 201 14.09 13.73 13.04
C HIS A 201 13.01 14.66 13.60
N THR A 202 11.74 14.42 13.32
CA THR A 202 10.64 15.24 13.83
C THR A 202 9.30 14.51 13.82
N ARG A 203 8.40 14.97 14.70
CA ARG A 203 6.97 14.59 14.73
C ARG A 203 6.05 15.71 14.22
N GLN A 204 6.59 16.88 13.92
CA GLN A 204 5.84 18.02 13.42
C GLN A 204 5.84 17.99 11.90
N VAL A 205 4.68 17.77 11.28
CA VAL A 205 4.56 17.68 9.83
C VAL A 205 3.51 18.62 9.26
N ILE A 206 3.72 19.05 8.02
CA ILE A 206 2.74 19.79 7.23
C ILE A 206 2.47 18.98 5.97
N THR A 207 1.19 18.71 5.70
CA THR A 207 0.76 18.04 4.48
C THR A 207 0.27 19.09 3.50
N LEU A 208 0.76 19.03 2.26
CA LEU A 208 0.24 19.87 1.18
C LEU A 208 -1.01 19.22 0.58
N ASP A 209 -1.96 20.03 0.15
CA ASP A 209 -3.09 19.60 -0.67
C ASP A 209 -2.73 19.59 -2.16
N ASP A 210 -3.59 18.98 -2.97
CA ASP A 210 -3.40 18.97 -4.42
C ASP A 210 -3.53 20.37 -5.01
N GLY A 211 -2.59 20.72 -5.89
CA GLY A 211 -2.45 22.06 -6.43
C GLY A 211 -1.71 23.04 -5.51
N GLU A 212 -1.15 22.59 -4.39
CA GLU A 212 -0.32 23.40 -3.51
C GLU A 212 1.19 23.26 -3.78
N MET A 213 1.92 24.28 -3.33
CA MET A 213 3.36 24.41 -3.36
C MET A 213 3.86 24.95 -2.02
N ALA A 214 5.13 24.69 -1.72
CA ALA A 214 5.79 25.32 -0.60
C ALA A 214 7.23 25.72 -0.92
N THR A 215 7.64 26.87 -0.40
CA THR A 215 9.06 27.23 -0.29
C THR A 215 9.49 26.96 1.13
N ILE A 216 10.52 26.13 1.30
CA ILE A 216 11.11 25.86 2.62
C ILE A 216 12.52 26.43 2.69
N LYS A 217 12.84 27.01 3.85
CA LYS A 217 14.18 27.45 4.27
C LYS A 217 14.51 26.75 5.58
N ALA A 218 15.74 26.90 6.08
CA ALA A 218 16.12 26.30 7.35
C ALA A 218 15.25 26.75 8.54
N ASP A 219 14.71 27.98 8.51
CA ASP A 219 14.01 28.61 9.63
C ASP A 219 12.57 29.09 9.31
N ASP A 220 12.11 28.92 8.07
CA ASP A 220 10.80 29.39 7.60
C ASP A 220 10.23 28.45 6.54
N TYR A 221 8.90 28.42 6.43
CA TYR A 221 8.20 27.80 5.30
C TYR A 221 7.02 28.66 4.89
N ARG A 222 6.70 28.64 3.60
CA ARG A 222 5.55 29.35 3.04
C ARG A 222 4.82 28.46 2.08
N THR A 223 3.53 28.29 2.28
CA THR A 223 2.66 27.52 1.38
C THR A 223 1.79 28.45 0.53
N TYR A 224 1.54 28.02 -0.69
CA TYR A 224 0.74 28.74 -1.66
C TYR A 224 0.21 27.78 -2.70
N THR A 225 -0.90 28.09 -3.32
CA THR A 225 -1.43 27.37 -4.48
C THR A 225 -0.56 27.62 -5.71
N THR A 226 -0.67 26.72 -6.69
CA THR A 226 -0.03 26.82 -8.01
C THR A 226 -0.49 28.04 -8.83
N ASP A 227 -1.62 28.65 -8.47
CA ASP A 227 -2.06 29.94 -9.04
C ASP A 227 -1.42 31.17 -8.36
N GLY A 228 -0.77 31.00 -7.20
CA GLY A 228 -0.06 32.04 -6.45
C GLY A 228 -0.75 32.54 -5.19
N SER A 229 -1.93 32.04 -4.84
CA SER A 229 -2.63 32.42 -3.61
C SER A 229 -1.96 31.82 -2.37
N ARG A 230 -1.80 32.59 -1.28
CA ARG A 230 -1.24 32.05 -0.03
C ARG A 230 -2.22 31.07 0.61
N THR A 231 -1.68 29.99 1.16
CA THR A 231 -2.46 29.03 1.95
C THR A 231 -2.02 29.04 3.41
N ALA A 232 -2.79 28.40 4.28
CA ALA A 232 -2.61 28.43 5.73
C ALA A 232 -2.41 27.01 6.29
N ALA A 233 -1.56 26.21 5.63
CA ALA A 233 -1.27 24.86 6.08
C ALA A 233 -0.54 24.91 7.44
N SER A 234 -1.15 24.34 8.47
CA SER A 234 -0.64 24.36 9.84
C SER A 234 0.10 23.05 10.19
N PRO A 235 1.17 23.11 11.01
CA PRO A 235 1.84 21.91 11.48
C PRO A 235 0.90 21.04 12.32
N THR A 236 1.04 19.72 12.16
CA THR A 236 0.35 18.71 12.93
C THR A 236 1.36 17.80 13.60
N THR A 237 1.09 17.40 14.85
CA THR A 237 1.88 16.39 15.54
C THR A 237 1.39 15.01 15.14
N VAL A 238 2.28 14.16 14.65
CA VAL A 238 1.92 12.78 14.33
C VAL A 238 2.45 11.83 15.40
N ASP A 239 1.57 10.99 15.93
CA ASP A 239 1.88 10.01 16.98
C ASP A 239 2.36 8.70 16.34
N TRP A 240 3.69 8.53 16.26
CA TRP A 240 4.33 7.28 15.82
C TRP A 240 5.45 6.90 16.77
N GLU A 241 5.58 5.61 17.05
CA GLU A 241 6.72 5.03 17.76
C GLU A 241 7.74 4.54 16.73
N ALA A 242 8.98 5.03 16.79
CA ALA A 242 10.03 4.70 15.82
C ALA A 242 10.33 3.19 15.74
N GLU A 243 10.12 2.47 16.84
CA GLU A 243 10.28 1.01 16.96
C GLU A 243 9.37 0.22 16.01
N SER A 244 8.25 0.80 15.59
CA SER A 244 7.28 0.13 14.71
C SER A 244 7.80 -0.14 13.28
N TYR A 245 8.90 0.51 12.88
CA TYR A 245 9.58 0.33 11.59
C TYR A 245 10.86 -0.52 11.67
N ASP A 246 11.28 -1.00 12.85
CA ASP A 246 12.42 -1.90 13.01
C ASP A 246 12.03 -3.35 12.68
N MET A 247 12.95 -4.16 12.15
CA MET A 247 12.77 -5.61 11.96
C MET A 247 12.88 -6.39 13.28
N GLY A 248 13.50 -5.80 14.31
CA GLY A 248 13.66 -6.46 15.60
C GLY A 248 14.40 -7.79 15.48
N GLY A 249 13.83 -8.86 16.04
CA GLY A 249 14.40 -10.21 16.01
C GLY A 249 14.09 -11.04 14.77
N HIS A 250 13.52 -10.45 13.71
CA HIS A 250 13.10 -11.17 12.50
C HIS A 250 14.05 -10.91 11.33
N ASP A 251 14.25 -11.91 10.47
CA ASP A 251 15.11 -11.80 9.29
C ASP A 251 14.49 -10.98 8.14
N THR A 252 13.16 -10.86 8.12
CA THR A 252 12.40 -10.11 7.10
C THR A 252 11.22 -9.36 7.72
N TYR A 253 10.79 -8.28 7.08
CA TYR A 253 9.57 -7.57 7.46
C TYR A 253 8.33 -8.45 7.28
N MET A 254 8.24 -9.27 6.23
CA MET A 254 7.10 -10.17 6.02
C MET A 254 6.91 -11.11 7.22
N HIS A 255 7.99 -11.75 7.69
CA HIS A 255 7.92 -12.65 8.84
C HIS A 255 7.52 -11.90 10.12
N LYS A 256 8.13 -10.74 10.38
CA LYS A 256 7.74 -9.85 11.49
C LYS A 256 6.26 -9.51 11.44
N GLU A 257 5.78 -9.05 10.30
CA GLU A 257 4.40 -8.58 10.15
C GLU A 257 3.38 -9.72 10.25
N ILE A 258 3.73 -10.93 9.81
CA ILE A 258 2.92 -12.13 10.06
C ILE A 258 2.86 -12.43 11.57
N ALA A 259 4.00 -12.36 12.26
CA ALA A 259 4.11 -12.63 13.69
C ALA A 259 3.39 -11.58 14.57
N GLU A 260 3.30 -10.33 14.10
CA GLU A 260 2.60 -9.23 14.79
C GLU A 260 1.07 -9.29 14.68
N GLN A 261 0.51 -10.21 13.90
CA GLN A 261 -0.94 -10.28 13.66
C GLN A 261 -1.80 -10.46 14.92
N PRO A 262 -1.43 -11.26 15.94
CA PRO A 262 -2.19 -11.32 17.20
C PRO A 262 -2.38 -9.94 17.84
N ASP A 263 -1.29 -9.18 17.98
CA ASP A 263 -1.31 -7.85 18.60
C ASP A 263 -2.01 -6.83 17.69
N ALA A 264 -1.82 -6.93 16.37
CA ALA A 264 -2.52 -6.10 15.41
C ALA A 264 -4.04 -6.30 15.48
N VAL A 265 -4.49 -7.55 15.60
CA VAL A 265 -5.92 -7.88 15.73
C VAL A 265 -6.45 -7.40 17.08
N ASP A 266 -5.70 -7.52 18.18
CA ASP A 266 -6.11 -6.91 19.46
C ASP A 266 -6.30 -5.39 19.33
N ARG A 267 -5.36 -4.69 18.68
CA ARG A 267 -5.45 -3.23 18.46
C ARG A 267 -6.70 -2.81 17.68
N VAL A 268 -7.10 -3.55 16.64
CA VAL A 268 -8.30 -3.20 15.86
C VAL A 268 -9.60 -3.46 16.62
N LEU A 269 -9.61 -4.40 17.57
CA LEU A 269 -10.76 -4.69 18.43
C LEU A 269 -10.88 -3.73 19.63
N ARG A 270 -9.75 -3.27 20.14
CA ARG A 270 -9.66 -2.48 21.38
C ARG A 270 -10.55 -1.23 21.34
N GLY A 271 -11.38 -1.08 22.38
CA GLY A 271 -12.28 0.07 22.53
C GLY A 271 -13.49 0.10 21.58
N ARG A 272 -13.67 -0.91 20.71
CA ARG A 272 -14.79 -0.96 19.75
C ARG A 272 -15.91 -1.89 20.15
N ILE A 273 -15.69 -2.87 21.03
CA ILE A 273 -16.73 -3.81 21.45
C ILE A 273 -17.68 -3.15 22.46
N ASP A 274 -18.99 -3.33 22.28
CA ASP A 274 -20.03 -2.93 23.23
C ASP A 274 -20.83 -4.16 23.71
N ASP A 275 -20.42 -4.70 24.87
CA ASP A 275 -21.05 -5.87 25.49
C ASP A 275 -22.51 -5.64 25.87
N ARG A 276 -22.87 -4.40 26.25
CA ARG A 276 -24.21 -4.10 26.74
C ARG A 276 -25.26 -4.32 25.65
N PHE A 277 -24.94 -3.92 24.43
CA PHE A 277 -25.85 -4.03 23.29
C PHE A 277 -25.49 -5.15 22.31
N ALA A 278 -24.44 -5.93 22.62
CA ALA A 278 -23.92 -6.99 21.76
C ALA A 278 -23.66 -6.47 20.33
N THR A 279 -22.95 -5.34 20.25
CA THR A 279 -22.62 -4.64 19.00
C THR A 279 -21.25 -4.00 19.12
N VAL A 280 -20.90 -3.13 18.18
CA VAL A 280 -19.63 -2.39 18.18
C VAL A 280 -19.85 -0.88 17.99
N ARG A 281 -18.89 -0.11 18.48
CA ARG A 281 -18.81 1.35 18.37
C ARG A 281 -17.76 1.73 17.34
N LEU A 282 -18.23 2.17 16.18
CA LEU A 282 -17.41 2.65 15.07
C LEU A 282 -17.63 4.16 14.91
N GLY A 283 -17.06 4.95 15.84
CA GLY A 283 -17.35 6.39 15.95
C GLY A 283 -16.94 7.22 14.74
N GLY A 284 -16.02 6.71 13.91
CA GLY A 284 -15.53 7.39 12.71
C GLY A 284 -16.40 7.21 11.47
N LEU A 285 -17.47 6.40 11.51
CA LEU A 285 -18.27 6.12 10.29
C LEU A 285 -19.03 7.35 9.79
N ASN A 286 -19.33 8.32 10.67
CA ASN A 286 -20.24 9.43 10.36
C ASN A 286 -21.58 8.97 9.75
N LEU A 287 -22.00 7.75 10.09
CA LEU A 287 -23.20 7.08 9.62
C LEU A 287 -24.09 6.85 10.84
N ASP A 288 -25.14 7.67 10.98
CA ASP A 288 -26.11 7.48 12.07
C ASP A 288 -26.98 6.23 11.85
N ALA A 289 -27.72 5.82 12.88
CA ALA A 289 -28.55 4.61 12.81
C ALA A 289 -29.65 4.69 11.74
N ARG A 290 -30.16 5.89 11.43
CA ARG A 290 -31.21 6.08 10.42
C ARG A 290 -30.62 5.93 9.01
N ALA A 291 -29.48 6.55 8.75
CA ALA A 291 -28.74 6.42 7.50
C ALA A 291 -28.28 4.97 7.29
N ALA A 292 -27.70 4.33 8.31
CA ALA A 292 -27.30 2.92 8.26
C ALA A 292 -28.47 1.97 7.93
N ARG A 293 -29.66 2.22 8.49
CA ARG A 293 -30.87 1.45 8.16
C ARG A 293 -31.38 1.73 6.74
N GLY A 294 -31.10 2.91 6.21
CA GLY A 294 -31.42 3.32 4.83
C GLY A 294 -30.56 2.62 3.77
N VAL A 295 -29.38 2.11 4.13
CA VAL A 295 -28.50 1.38 3.20
C VAL A 295 -29.22 0.14 2.67
N ARG A 296 -29.29 0.03 1.33
CA ARG A 296 -29.92 -1.08 0.60
C ARG A 296 -28.92 -1.96 -0.13
N ARG A 297 -27.71 -1.47 -0.38
CA ARG A 297 -26.61 -2.21 -1.00
C ARG A 297 -25.28 -1.71 -0.43
N VAL A 298 -24.29 -2.58 -0.35
CA VAL A 298 -22.90 -2.20 -0.07
C VAL A 298 -22.04 -2.54 -1.29
N LYS A 299 -21.18 -1.61 -1.69
CA LYS A 299 -20.20 -1.83 -2.76
C LYS A 299 -18.79 -1.56 -2.24
N ILE A 300 -17.94 -2.57 -2.21
CA ILE A 300 -16.56 -2.44 -1.72
C ILE A 300 -15.60 -2.32 -2.90
N LEU A 301 -14.71 -1.33 -2.86
CA LEU A 301 -13.73 -1.03 -3.90
C LEU A 301 -12.32 -1.09 -3.31
N GLY A 302 -11.41 -1.78 -3.98
CA GLY A 302 -10.00 -1.85 -3.62
C GLY A 302 -9.17 -2.49 -4.74
N CYS A 303 -7.86 -2.62 -4.53
CA CYS A 303 -6.96 -3.30 -5.48
C CYS A 303 -6.16 -4.39 -4.77
N GLY A 304 -5.84 -5.48 -5.48
CA GLY A 304 -5.05 -6.60 -4.93
C GLY A 304 -5.64 -7.19 -3.65
N SER A 305 -4.81 -7.34 -2.61
CA SER A 305 -5.23 -7.85 -1.29
C SER A 305 -6.37 -7.05 -0.66
N ALA A 306 -6.45 -5.73 -0.88
CA ALA A 306 -7.55 -4.92 -0.36
C ALA A 306 -8.90 -5.30 -1.00
N TYR A 307 -8.90 -5.62 -2.29
CA TYR A 307 -10.08 -6.16 -2.98
C TYR A 307 -10.46 -7.56 -2.46
N HIS A 308 -9.48 -8.44 -2.23
CA HIS A 308 -9.75 -9.76 -1.65
C HIS A 308 -10.31 -9.68 -0.22
N ALA A 309 -9.82 -8.76 0.62
CA ALA A 309 -10.40 -8.49 1.92
C ALA A 309 -11.84 -7.95 1.79
N GLY A 310 -12.10 -7.14 0.76
CA GLY A 310 -13.45 -6.70 0.40
C GLY A 310 -14.38 -7.84 0.03
N LEU A 311 -13.91 -8.90 -0.65
CA LEU A 311 -14.72 -10.08 -0.93
C LEU A 311 -15.14 -10.81 0.35
N ILE A 312 -14.23 -10.94 1.32
CA ILE A 312 -14.55 -11.49 2.66
C ILE A 312 -15.58 -10.59 3.35
N GLY A 313 -15.35 -9.27 3.33
CA GLY A 313 -16.24 -8.30 3.96
C GLY A 313 -17.65 -8.27 3.36
N ALA A 314 -17.76 -8.37 2.02
CA ALA A 314 -19.03 -8.46 1.33
C ALA A 314 -19.84 -9.67 1.82
N GLN A 315 -19.22 -10.85 1.89
CA GLN A 315 -19.87 -12.07 2.40
C GLN A 315 -20.34 -11.89 3.85
N MET A 316 -19.48 -11.36 4.74
CA MET A 316 -19.86 -11.09 6.13
C MET A 316 -21.05 -10.12 6.24
N ILE A 317 -21.10 -9.08 5.40
CA ILE A 317 -22.20 -8.11 5.37
C ILE A 317 -23.50 -8.78 4.88
N GLU A 318 -23.44 -9.62 3.84
CA GLU A 318 -24.62 -10.36 3.37
C GLU A 318 -25.15 -11.31 4.45
N GLU A 319 -24.26 -12.05 5.12
CA GLU A 319 -24.62 -13.04 6.13
C GLU A 319 -25.18 -12.39 7.41
N LEU A 320 -24.48 -11.38 7.95
CA LEU A 320 -24.82 -10.77 9.24
C LEU A 320 -25.82 -9.63 9.13
N ALA A 321 -25.75 -8.82 8.07
CA ALA A 321 -26.58 -7.64 7.90
C ALA A 321 -27.72 -7.80 6.89
N ARG A 322 -27.72 -8.89 6.11
CA ARG A 322 -28.75 -9.18 5.09
C ARG A 322 -28.89 -8.04 4.06
N ILE A 323 -27.78 -7.36 3.78
CA ILE A 323 -27.67 -6.31 2.76
C ILE A 323 -26.92 -6.91 1.57
N PRO A 324 -27.47 -6.87 0.33
CA PRO A 324 -26.72 -7.24 -0.86
C PRO A 324 -25.37 -6.51 -0.91
N ALA A 325 -24.28 -7.26 -0.98
CA ALA A 325 -22.94 -6.70 -0.94
C ALA A 325 -22.02 -7.40 -1.92
N ASP A 326 -21.21 -6.61 -2.62
CA ASP A 326 -20.19 -7.14 -3.51
C ASP A 326 -18.92 -6.29 -3.47
N ALA A 327 -17.81 -6.89 -3.89
CA ALA A 327 -16.54 -6.20 -4.04
C ALA A 327 -16.08 -6.23 -5.49
N GLU A 328 -15.39 -5.18 -5.93
CA GLU A 328 -14.88 -5.04 -7.28
C GLU A 328 -13.50 -4.37 -7.28
N PRO A 329 -12.60 -4.72 -8.22
CA PRO A 329 -11.37 -3.97 -8.43
C PRO A 329 -11.66 -2.50 -8.74
N ALA A 330 -11.06 -1.58 -7.98
CA ALA A 330 -11.27 -0.14 -8.19
C ALA A 330 -10.79 0.32 -9.57
N SER A 331 -9.75 -0.32 -10.10
CA SER A 331 -9.21 -0.10 -11.45
C SER A 331 -10.26 -0.31 -12.54
N GLU A 332 -11.13 -1.32 -12.41
CA GLU A 332 -12.21 -1.57 -13.39
C GLU A 332 -13.40 -0.63 -13.18
N PHE A 333 -13.71 -0.34 -11.91
CA PHE A 333 -14.86 0.48 -11.55
C PHE A 333 -14.78 1.89 -12.12
N ARG A 334 -13.59 2.51 -12.08
CA ARG A 334 -13.39 3.91 -12.53
C ARG A 334 -13.50 4.12 -14.04
N TYR A 335 -13.18 3.11 -14.86
CA TYR A 335 -13.14 3.25 -16.32
C TYR A 335 -14.47 2.98 -17.01
N ARG A 336 -15.41 2.32 -16.33
CA ARG A 336 -16.78 2.21 -16.82
C ARG A 336 -17.62 3.38 -16.32
N ASN A 337 -18.68 3.69 -17.06
CA ASN A 337 -19.71 4.61 -16.56
C ASN A 337 -20.54 3.92 -15.46
N ALA A 338 -19.97 3.84 -14.25
CA ALA A 338 -20.59 3.14 -13.12
C ALA A 338 -21.90 3.82 -12.72
N VAL A 339 -22.94 3.00 -12.54
CA VAL A 339 -24.22 3.44 -11.99
C VAL A 339 -24.04 3.68 -10.50
N VAL A 340 -24.24 4.93 -10.08
CA VAL A 340 -24.12 5.34 -8.68
C VAL A 340 -25.51 5.51 -8.09
N ASP A 341 -25.86 4.63 -7.16
CA ASP A 341 -27.17 4.57 -6.53
C ASP A 341 -27.14 5.30 -5.16
N PRO A 342 -28.12 6.17 -4.86
CA PRO A 342 -28.13 6.97 -3.62
C PRO A 342 -28.32 6.12 -2.34
N ASP A 343 -28.92 4.93 -2.46
CA ASP A 343 -29.14 4.01 -1.34
C ASP A 343 -27.99 3.00 -1.16
N THR A 344 -26.88 3.16 -1.89
CA THR A 344 -25.70 2.29 -1.82
C THR A 344 -24.64 2.92 -0.92
N LEU A 345 -24.15 2.14 0.04
CA LEU A 345 -22.97 2.48 0.82
C LEU A 345 -21.72 2.02 0.05
N TYR A 346 -20.90 2.98 -0.38
CA TYR A 346 -19.62 2.67 -1.01
C TYR A 346 -18.52 2.61 0.04
N ILE A 347 -17.66 1.62 -0.05
CA ILE A 347 -16.53 1.45 0.87
C ILE A 347 -15.25 1.37 0.05
N ALA A 348 -14.33 2.32 0.24
CA ALA A 348 -13.00 2.32 -0.34
C ALA A 348 -12.01 1.68 0.64
N THR A 349 -11.36 0.60 0.20
CA THR A 349 -10.41 -0.17 1.01
C THR A 349 -8.99 0.00 0.46
N SER A 350 -8.08 0.46 1.30
CA SER A 350 -6.66 0.62 0.93
C SER A 350 -5.78 0.59 2.17
N GLN A 351 -4.73 -0.23 2.14
CA GLN A 351 -3.73 -0.26 3.21
C GLN A 351 -3.04 1.11 3.33
N SER A 352 -2.48 1.62 2.23
CA SER A 352 -1.74 2.88 2.22
C SER A 352 -2.64 4.11 2.30
N GLY A 353 -3.89 3.99 1.83
CA GLY A 353 -4.78 5.12 1.65
C GLY A 353 -4.36 6.05 0.49
N GLU A 354 -3.41 5.62 -0.34
CA GLU A 354 -2.81 6.39 -1.44
C GLU A 354 -2.89 5.62 -2.77
N THR A 355 -3.62 4.51 -2.84
CA THR A 355 -3.79 3.73 -4.08
C THR A 355 -4.55 4.56 -5.12
N TYR A 356 -3.91 4.86 -6.25
CA TYR A 356 -4.41 5.80 -7.25
C TYR A 356 -5.81 5.42 -7.77
N ASP A 357 -6.01 4.18 -8.22
CA ASP A 357 -7.31 3.74 -8.73
C ASP A 357 -8.43 3.81 -7.69
N THR A 358 -8.13 3.45 -6.44
CA THR A 358 -9.10 3.55 -5.34
C THR A 358 -9.42 5.00 -5.02
N LEU A 359 -8.42 5.89 -4.99
CA LEU A 359 -8.62 7.32 -4.78
C LEU A 359 -9.44 7.94 -5.92
N ALA A 360 -9.11 7.64 -7.18
CA ALA A 360 -9.86 8.11 -8.33
C ALA A 360 -11.33 7.64 -8.30
N ALA A 361 -11.57 6.39 -7.89
CA ALA A 361 -12.94 5.88 -7.70
C ALA A 361 -13.69 6.62 -6.58
N VAL A 362 -13.02 6.96 -5.46
CA VAL A 362 -13.59 7.79 -4.39
C VAL A 362 -13.98 9.15 -4.95
N GLN A 363 -13.07 9.85 -5.63
CA GLN A 363 -13.33 11.18 -6.21
C GLN A 363 -14.54 11.16 -7.15
N GLU A 364 -14.63 10.15 -8.02
CA GLU A 364 -15.76 10.00 -8.95
C GLU A 364 -17.09 9.74 -8.23
N LEU A 365 -17.10 8.89 -7.20
CA LEU A 365 -18.27 8.65 -6.36
C LEU A 365 -18.72 9.93 -5.64
N LYS A 366 -17.76 10.68 -5.09
CA LYS A 366 -18.02 11.96 -4.42
C LYS A 366 -18.60 12.99 -5.39
N ARG A 367 -18.08 13.09 -6.62
CA ARG A 367 -18.64 13.95 -7.68
C ARG A 367 -20.07 13.59 -8.03
N LYS A 368 -20.42 12.30 -8.00
CA LYS A 368 -21.77 11.77 -8.23
C LYS A 368 -22.68 11.83 -6.99
N GLY A 369 -22.20 12.36 -5.87
CA GLY A 369 -22.98 12.55 -4.65
C GLY A 369 -23.20 11.28 -3.81
N ALA A 370 -22.40 10.23 -4.02
CA ALA A 370 -22.44 9.04 -3.19
C ALA A 370 -21.79 9.26 -1.82
N MET A 371 -22.32 8.54 -0.82
CA MET A 371 -21.67 8.39 0.47
C MET A 371 -20.57 7.33 0.37
N VAL A 372 -19.35 7.70 0.77
CA VAL A 372 -18.17 6.82 0.67
C VAL A 372 -17.48 6.72 2.02
N LEU A 373 -17.28 5.50 2.51
CA LEU A 373 -16.49 5.23 3.72
C LEU A 373 -15.11 4.68 3.39
N GLY A 374 -14.08 5.09 4.12
CA GLY A 374 -12.74 4.53 4.03
C GLY A 374 -12.51 3.38 5.02
N VAL A 375 -11.96 2.26 4.57
CA VAL A 375 -11.34 1.25 5.44
C VAL A 375 -9.85 1.26 5.14
N VAL A 376 -9.08 1.95 5.99
CA VAL A 376 -7.69 2.32 5.70
C VAL A 376 -6.78 2.11 6.90
N ASN A 377 -5.47 1.94 6.68
CA ASN A 377 -4.52 1.79 7.79
C ASN A 377 -3.82 3.11 8.15
N VAL A 378 -3.45 3.91 7.16
CA VAL A 378 -2.69 5.14 7.35
C VAL A 378 -3.62 6.31 7.70
N VAL A 379 -3.43 6.87 8.90
CA VAL A 379 -4.17 8.03 9.39
C VAL A 379 -3.87 9.26 8.55
N GLY A 380 -4.92 9.97 8.15
CA GLY A 380 -4.79 11.21 7.39
C GLY A 380 -4.28 11.01 5.96
N SER A 381 -4.28 9.80 5.41
CA SER A 381 -4.01 9.52 3.98
C SER A 381 -5.02 10.18 3.04
N ALA A 382 -4.71 10.26 1.75
CA ALA A 382 -5.57 10.89 0.73
C ALA A 382 -7.00 10.33 0.75
N ILE A 383 -7.16 9.00 0.70
CA ILE A 383 -8.48 8.35 0.77
C ILE A 383 -9.18 8.66 2.11
N ALA A 384 -8.44 8.70 3.21
CA ALA A 384 -9.02 9.02 4.52
C ALA A 384 -9.56 10.46 4.59
N ARG A 385 -8.93 11.41 3.88
CA ARG A 385 -9.37 12.82 3.83
C ARG A 385 -10.56 13.04 2.90
N GLU A 386 -10.69 12.27 1.84
CA GLU A 386 -11.76 12.45 0.84
C GLU A 386 -13.06 11.68 1.14
N THR A 387 -12.99 10.66 2.00
CA THR A 387 -14.16 9.86 2.40
C THR A 387 -15.01 10.59 3.46
N ASP A 388 -16.29 10.25 3.54
CA ASP A 388 -17.25 10.85 4.49
C ASP A 388 -17.05 10.40 5.93
N GLY A 389 -16.27 9.35 6.13
CA GLY A 389 -16.02 8.67 7.39
C GLY A 389 -15.32 7.34 7.13
N GLY A 390 -15.07 6.55 8.15
CA GLY A 390 -14.38 5.29 7.95
C GLY A 390 -13.94 4.55 9.21
N ILE A 391 -13.15 3.51 8.98
CA ILE A 391 -12.53 2.66 9.99
C ILE A 391 -11.03 2.64 9.73
N TYR A 392 -10.25 3.09 10.72
CA TYR A 392 -8.82 2.83 10.75
C TYR A 392 -8.56 1.39 11.19
N VAL A 393 -7.80 0.61 10.45
CA VAL A 393 -7.59 -0.81 10.78
C VAL A 393 -6.50 -1.04 11.84
N HIS A 394 -5.72 0.00 12.20
CA HIS A 394 -4.72 -0.01 13.27
C HIS A 394 -3.75 -1.21 13.27
N ALA A 395 -3.37 -1.69 12.08
CA ALA A 395 -2.37 -2.74 11.95
C ALA A 395 -0.96 -2.26 12.35
N GLY A 396 -0.75 -0.94 12.42
CA GLY A 396 0.57 -0.32 12.51
C GLY A 396 1.24 -0.24 11.13
N PRO A 397 2.46 0.29 11.03
CA PRO A 397 3.18 0.35 9.76
C PRO A 397 3.39 -1.05 9.17
N GLU A 398 3.19 -1.18 7.86
CA GLU A 398 3.45 -2.40 7.10
C GLU A 398 4.43 -2.04 5.99
N VAL A 399 5.67 -2.49 6.13
CA VAL A 399 6.83 -2.17 5.30
C VAL A 399 7.00 -3.19 4.18
N CYS A 400 6.76 -4.49 4.44
CA CYS A 400 6.87 -5.53 3.41
C CYS A 400 5.91 -5.22 2.25
N VAL A 401 6.37 -5.30 1.00
CA VAL A 401 5.50 -5.05 -0.18
C VAL A 401 4.25 -5.93 -0.14
N VAL A 402 4.42 -7.20 0.23
CA VAL A 402 3.36 -8.20 0.31
C VAL A 402 2.52 -7.97 1.57
N SER A 403 1.24 -7.60 1.41
CA SER A 403 0.37 -7.32 2.57
C SER A 403 0.05 -8.58 3.39
N THR A 404 0.07 -8.45 4.72
CA THR A 404 -0.17 -9.54 5.69
C THR A 404 -1.12 -9.08 6.80
N LYS A 405 -0.60 -8.44 7.86
CA LYS A 405 -1.40 -7.95 9.00
C LYS A 405 -2.45 -6.92 8.61
N CYS A 406 -2.20 -6.08 7.61
CA CYS A 406 -3.20 -5.14 7.12
C CYS A 406 -4.38 -5.86 6.45
N PHE A 407 -4.14 -6.95 5.70
CA PHE A 407 -5.20 -7.78 5.14
C PHE A 407 -6.07 -8.38 6.25
N THR A 408 -5.44 -9.02 7.24
CA THR A 408 -6.12 -9.64 8.38
C THR A 408 -6.93 -8.62 9.20
N ASN A 409 -6.32 -7.49 9.56
CA ASN A 409 -7.03 -6.43 10.27
C ASN A 409 -8.17 -5.80 9.45
N THR A 410 -8.03 -5.75 8.12
CA THR A 410 -9.11 -5.29 7.24
C THR A 410 -10.28 -6.27 7.25
N ALA A 411 -10.03 -7.58 7.19
CA ALA A 411 -11.08 -8.59 7.34
C ALA A 411 -11.78 -8.50 8.71
N VAL A 412 -11.02 -8.28 9.80
CA VAL A 412 -11.59 -8.04 11.13
C VAL A 412 -12.39 -6.74 11.19
N ALA A 413 -11.92 -5.66 10.55
CA ALA A 413 -12.67 -4.41 10.46
C ALA A 413 -13.99 -4.58 9.71
N PHE A 414 -14.03 -5.40 8.66
CA PHE A 414 -15.27 -5.77 7.98
C PHE A 414 -16.18 -6.62 8.86
N ALA A 415 -15.66 -7.54 9.66
CA ALA A 415 -16.47 -8.27 10.63
C ALA A 415 -17.13 -7.34 11.66
N LEU A 416 -16.39 -6.34 12.15
CA LEU A 416 -16.94 -5.28 13.02
C LEU A 416 -18.03 -4.48 12.31
N LEU A 417 -17.80 -4.08 11.05
CA LEU A 417 -18.79 -3.33 10.27
C LEU A 417 -20.05 -4.15 9.99
N ALA A 418 -19.90 -5.42 9.60
CA ALA A 418 -20.99 -6.35 9.34
C ALA A 418 -21.83 -6.57 10.62
N LEU A 419 -21.18 -6.76 11.76
CA LEU A 419 -21.83 -6.84 13.07
C LEU A 419 -22.59 -5.54 13.40
N HIS A 420 -21.98 -4.37 13.19
CA HIS A 420 -22.61 -3.08 13.42
C HIS A 420 -23.90 -2.91 12.59
N LEU A 421 -23.80 -3.14 11.28
CA LEU A 421 -24.93 -3.05 10.35
C LEU A 421 -26.01 -4.10 10.67
N GLY A 422 -25.61 -5.33 11.01
CA GLY A 422 -26.54 -6.40 11.37
C GLY A 422 -27.33 -6.09 12.62
N ARG A 423 -26.69 -5.54 13.66
CA ARG A 423 -27.35 -5.19 14.94
C ARG A 423 -28.26 -3.98 14.84
N ILE A 424 -28.06 -3.11 13.84
CA ILE A 424 -29.02 -2.03 13.51
C ILE A 424 -30.28 -2.59 12.82
N ARG A 425 -30.19 -3.80 12.26
CA ARG A 425 -31.26 -4.46 11.49
C ARG A 425 -31.80 -5.66 12.26
N ASP A 426 -31.54 -6.87 11.74
CA ASP A 426 -32.23 -8.09 12.13
C ASP A 426 -31.36 -9.07 12.93
N LEU A 427 -30.05 -8.84 13.03
CA LEU A 427 -29.15 -9.73 13.77
C LEU A 427 -29.52 -9.71 15.26
N SER A 428 -29.70 -10.88 15.87
CA SER A 428 -30.15 -10.97 17.27
C SER A 428 -29.06 -10.56 18.27
N VAL A 429 -29.46 -10.30 19.53
CA VAL A 429 -28.49 -10.06 20.63
C VAL A 429 -27.63 -11.31 20.86
N ALA A 430 -28.21 -12.51 20.73
CA ALA A 430 -27.51 -13.77 20.93
C ALA A 430 -26.43 -13.98 19.86
N ASP A 431 -26.77 -13.75 18.59
CA ASP A 431 -25.82 -13.82 17.49
C ASP A 431 -24.75 -12.72 17.60
N GLY A 432 -25.14 -11.51 18.01
CA GLY A 432 -24.18 -10.45 18.29
C GLY A 432 -23.15 -10.83 19.35
N ARG A 433 -23.58 -11.50 20.44
CA ARG A 433 -22.67 -12.02 21.49
C ARG A 433 -21.77 -13.12 20.96
N ARG A 434 -22.33 -14.07 20.20
CA ARG A 434 -21.59 -15.16 19.55
C ARG A 434 -20.43 -14.62 18.69
N ILE A 435 -20.72 -13.66 17.80
CA ILE A 435 -19.70 -13.03 16.96
C ILE A 435 -18.67 -12.25 17.78
N ILE A 436 -19.09 -11.52 18.83
CA ILE A 436 -18.15 -10.81 19.72
C ILE A 436 -17.21 -11.78 20.45
N GLU A 437 -17.72 -12.91 20.93
CA GLU A 437 -16.90 -13.95 21.54
C GLU A 437 -15.92 -14.56 20.54
N GLY A 438 -16.35 -14.80 19.30
CA GLY A 438 -15.47 -15.23 18.21
C GLY A 438 -14.36 -14.23 17.90
N LEU A 439 -14.69 -12.94 17.78
CA LEU A 439 -13.73 -11.85 17.56
C LEU A 439 -12.66 -11.79 18.67
N ARG A 440 -13.07 -11.96 19.94
CA ARG A 440 -12.16 -11.97 21.10
C ARG A 440 -11.17 -13.12 21.10
N LYS A 441 -11.52 -14.26 20.49
CA LYS A 441 -10.64 -15.44 20.40
C LYS A 441 -9.59 -15.31 19.30
N LEU A 442 -9.82 -14.45 18.30
CA LEU A 442 -8.94 -14.34 17.13
C LEU A 442 -7.46 -14.12 17.49
N PRO A 443 -7.06 -13.20 18.38
CA PRO A 443 -5.65 -13.01 18.71
C PRO A 443 -4.96 -14.28 19.22
N GLU A 444 -5.59 -15.00 20.14
CA GLU A 444 -5.05 -16.24 20.71
C GLU A 444 -4.97 -17.34 19.66
N GLN A 445 -6.01 -17.49 18.84
CA GLN A 445 -6.08 -18.49 17.77
C GLN A 445 -5.07 -18.23 16.66
N ILE A 446 -4.82 -16.97 16.30
CA ILE A 446 -3.73 -16.60 15.38
C ILE A 446 -2.40 -17.02 16.02
N GLY A 447 -2.20 -16.73 17.30
CA GLY A 447 -1.01 -17.17 18.05
C GLY A 447 -0.83 -18.69 18.07
N GLU A 448 -1.91 -19.47 18.14
CA GLU A 448 -1.85 -20.94 18.01
C GLU A 448 -1.37 -21.40 16.64
N ILE A 449 -1.87 -20.79 15.56
CA ILE A 449 -1.46 -21.10 14.18
C ILE A 449 0.03 -20.80 13.98
N LEU A 450 0.49 -19.64 14.46
CA LEU A 450 1.88 -19.23 14.32
C LEU A 450 2.86 -20.19 15.03
N ARG A 451 2.43 -20.90 16.08
CA ARG A 451 3.27 -21.92 16.73
C ARG A 451 3.49 -23.18 15.89
N ASP A 452 2.67 -23.42 14.85
CA ASP A 452 2.83 -24.57 13.92
C ASP A 452 3.73 -24.22 12.71
N GLU A 453 4.45 -23.09 12.77
CA GLU A 453 5.28 -22.60 11.66
C GLU A 453 6.28 -23.64 11.13
N ASP A 454 6.98 -24.38 12.01
CA ASP A 454 7.94 -25.41 11.62
C ASP A 454 7.31 -26.50 10.74
N ARG A 455 6.03 -26.82 10.98
CA ARG A 455 5.30 -27.81 10.18
C ARG A 455 4.90 -27.22 8.83
N ILE A 456 4.47 -25.96 8.82
CA ILE A 456 4.12 -25.23 7.60
C ILE A 456 5.37 -25.06 6.71
N ALA A 457 6.53 -24.75 7.28
CA ALA A 457 7.80 -24.62 6.57
C ALA A 457 8.19 -25.90 5.81
N LYS A 458 8.06 -27.07 6.45
CA LYS A 458 8.33 -28.38 5.81
C LYS A 458 7.43 -28.64 4.60
N VAL A 459 6.15 -28.26 4.70
CA VAL A 459 5.21 -28.38 3.58
C VAL A 459 5.57 -27.39 2.47
N ALA A 460 5.96 -26.17 2.84
CA ALA A 460 6.35 -25.11 1.91
C ALA A 460 7.59 -25.46 1.07
N GLU A 461 8.59 -26.12 1.67
CA GLU A 461 9.76 -26.65 0.97
C GLU A 461 9.37 -27.61 -0.14
N ALA A 462 8.41 -28.50 0.13
CA ALA A 462 7.93 -29.46 -0.86
C ALA A 462 7.16 -28.82 -2.03
N PHE A 463 6.75 -27.55 -1.91
CA PHE A 463 6.10 -26.78 -2.96
C PHE A 463 7.05 -25.87 -3.73
N ALA A 464 8.27 -25.64 -3.23
CA ALA A 464 9.28 -24.83 -3.91
C ALA A 464 9.69 -25.43 -5.28
N GLU A 465 9.55 -26.74 -5.47
CA GLU A 465 9.83 -27.43 -6.73
C GLU A 465 8.72 -27.25 -7.79
N ALA A 466 7.51 -26.83 -7.38
CA ALA A 466 6.37 -26.72 -8.27
C ALA A 466 6.47 -25.46 -9.14
N LYS A 467 6.15 -25.60 -10.43
CA LYS A 467 6.07 -24.47 -11.38
C LYS A 467 4.70 -23.79 -11.37
N SER A 468 3.67 -24.51 -10.97
CA SER A 468 2.29 -24.03 -10.90
C SER A 468 1.57 -24.65 -9.71
N LEU A 469 0.73 -23.87 -9.02
CA LEU A 469 -0.16 -24.33 -7.96
C LEU A 469 -1.60 -23.89 -8.23
N MET A 470 -2.55 -24.71 -7.81
CA MET A 470 -3.97 -24.35 -7.78
C MET A 470 -4.43 -24.09 -6.35
N PHE A 471 -5.26 -23.08 -6.15
CA PHE A 471 -5.90 -22.78 -4.88
C PHE A 471 -7.41 -22.92 -5.05
N VAL A 472 -8.07 -23.66 -4.17
CA VAL A 472 -9.51 -23.90 -4.29
C VAL A 472 -10.23 -23.67 -2.98
N GLY A 473 -11.38 -23.02 -3.06
CA GLY A 473 -12.26 -22.81 -1.91
C GLY A 473 -13.70 -22.66 -2.37
N ARG A 474 -14.65 -22.87 -1.46
CA ARG A 474 -16.08 -22.65 -1.71
C ARG A 474 -16.57 -21.49 -0.87
N VAL A 475 -17.41 -20.63 -1.45
CA VAL A 475 -18.09 -19.52 -0.75
C VAL A 475 -17.11 -18.78 0.17
N ARG A 476 -17.12 -19.02 1.49
CA ARG A 476 -16.22 -18.41 2.49
C ARG A 476 -14.73 -18.70 2.24
N GLY A 477 -14.40 -19.89 1.76
CA GLY A 477 -13.03 -20.29 1.44
C GLY A 477 -12.50 -19.73 0.12
N PHE A 478 -13.36 -19.27 -0.79
CA PHE A 478 -12.89 -18.81 -2.11
C PHE A 478 -12.10 -17.48 -2.05
N PRO A 479 -12.54 -16.43 -1.34
CA PRO A 479 -11.72 -15.24 -1.13
C PRO A 479 -10.36 -15.54 -0.48
N VAL A 480 -10.31 -16.49 0.47
CA VAL A 480 -9.06 -16.96 1.09
C VAL A 480 -8.15 -17.62 0.05
N ALA A 481 -8.69 -18.49 -0.80
CA ALA A 481 -7.95 -19.10 -1.90
C ALA A 481 -7.38 -18.05 -2.87
N ARG A 482 -8.15 -17.01 -3.20
CA ARG A 482 -7.70 -15.90 -4.05
C ARG A 482 -6.54 -15.15 -3.42
N GLU A 483 -6.65 -14.80 -2.14
CA GLU A 483 -5.58 -14.11 -1.44
C GLU A 483 -4.31 -14.96 -1.34
N ALA A 484 -4.43 -16.21 -0.93
CA ALA A 484 -3.29 -17.11 -0.82
C ALA A 484 -2.56 -17.30 -2.16
N SER A 485 -3.31 -17.43 -3.27
CA SER A 485 -2.72 -17.48 -4.61
C SER A 485 -1.98 -16.20 -4.98
N LEU A 486 -2.47 -15.03 -4.53
CA LEU A 486 -1.80 -13.75 -4.76
C LEU A 486 -0.51 -13.66 -3.95
N LYS A 487 -0.54 -13.97 -2.64
CA LYS A 487 0.66 -13.97 -1.78
C LYS A 487 1.75 -14.85 -2.35
N LEU A 488 1.42 -16.09 -2.75
CA LEU A 488 2.40 -17.00 -3.32
C LEU A 488 3.00 -16.45 -4.62
N LYS A 489 2.18 -15.90 -5.53
CA LYS A 489 2.67 -15.27 -6.77
C LYS A 489 3.62 -14.11 -6.50
N GLU A 490 3.24 -13.22 -5.59
CA GLU A 490 4.00 -12.00 -5.31
C GLU A 490 5.39 -12.31 -4.77
N VAL A 491 5.50 -13.25 -3.83
CA VAL A 491 6.75 -13.49 -3.10
C VAL A 491 7.63 -14.59 -3.69
N SER A 492 7.02 -15.65 -4.25
CA SER A 492 7.76 -16.82 -4.77
C SER A 492 8.02 -16.78 -6.28
N TYR A 493 7.18 -16.04 -7.02
CA TYR A 493 7.06 -16.04 -8.48
C TYR A 493 6.57 -17.35 -9.10
N ILE A 494 6.07 -18.29 -8.30
CA ILE A 494 5.40 -19.49 -8.80
C ILE A 494 4.04 -19.07 -9.36
N HIS A 495 3.65 -19.64 -10.51
CA HIS A 495 2.33 -19.41 -11.06
C HIS A 495 1.27 -20.01 -10.13
N ALA A 496 0.44 -19.17 -9.50
CA ALA A 496 -0.63 -19.62 -8.64
C ALA A 496 -1.97 -19.03 -9.05
N GLU A 497 -2.97 -19.90 -9.18
CA GLU A 497 -4.31 -19.53 -9.64
C GLU A 497 -5.38 -20.07 -8.70
N ALA A 498 -6.39 -19.24 -8.41
CA ALA A 498 -7.48 -19.58 -7.51
C ALA A 498 -8.78 -19.82 -8.28
N TYR A 499 -9.49 -20.89 -7.93
CA TYR A 499 -10.78 -21.25 -8.51
C TYR A 499 -11.83 -21.50 -7.42
N PRO A 500 -13.11 -21.13 -7.64
CA PRO A 500 -14.17 -21.69 -6.85
C PRO A 500 -14.17 -23.21 -7.04
N ALA A 501 -14.20 -23.98 -5.96
CA ALA A 501 -13.99 -25.42 -6.04
C ALA A 501 -15.03 -26.15 -6.91
N SER A 502 -16.25 -25.60 -7.07
CA SER A 502 -17.27 -26.12 -7.99
C SER A 502 -16.88 -25.98 -9.46
N GLU A 503 -16.10 -24.95 -9.80
CA GLU A 503 -15.78 -24.61 -11.18
C GLU A 503 -14.72 -25.52 -11.78
N LEU A 504 -14.01 -26.32 -10.98
CA LEU A 504 -12.98 -27.23 -11.49
C LEU A 504 -13.51 -28.10 -12.63
N LYS A 505 -14.69 -28.69 -12.48
CA LYS A 505 -15.30 -29.57 -13.49
C LYS A 505 -15.64 -28.87 -14.80
N HIS A 506 -15.66 -27.54 -14.82
CA HIS A 506 -16.01 -26.74 -15.97
C HIS A 506 -14.79 -26.35 -16.82
N GLY A 507 -13.64 -27.00 -16.59
CA GLY A 507 -12.43 -26.84 -17.40
C GLY A 507 -11.13 -27.02 -16.61
N PRO A 508 -10.92 -26.29 -15.49
CA PRO A 508 -9.65 -26.26 -14.76
C PRO A 508 -9.15 -27.63 -14.27
N LEU A 509 -10.05 -28.59 -14.06
CA LEU A 509 -9.71 -29.95 -13.64
C LEU A 509 -8.82 -30.68 -14.65
N ALA A 510 -8.73 -30.21 -15.90
CA ALA A 510 -7.81 -30.72 -16.92
C ALA A 510 -6.32 -30.44 -16.58
N LEU A 511 -6.04 -29.49 -15.68
CA LEU A 511 -4.69 -29.16 -15.22
C LEU A 511 -4.22 -29.99 -14.01
N ILE A 512 -5.13 -30.77 -13.40
CA ILE A 512 -4.79 -31.57 -12.21
C ILE A 512 -3.88 -32.73 -12.60
N GLU A 513 -2.67 -32.71 -12.05
CA GLU A 513 -1.68 -33.78 -12.13
C GLU A 513 -0.74 -33.70 -10.92
N PRO A 514 0.12 -34.71 -10.66
CA PRO A 514 1.04 -34.67 -9.51
C PRO A 514 1.97 -33.46 -9.46
N ALA A 515 2.33 -32.89 -10.62
CA ALA A 515 3.23 -31.74 -10.76
C ALA A 515 2.54 -30.38 -10.51
N VAL A 516 1.21 -30.35 -10.36
CA VAL A 516 0.41 -29.16 -10.06
C VAL A 516 -0.29 -29.35 -8.70
N PRO A 517 0.39 -29.07 -7.57
CA PRO A 517 -0.21 -29.20 -6.26
C PRO A 517 -1.42 -28.28 -6.11
N THR A 518 -2.42 -28.77 -5.38
CA THR A 518 -3.64 -28.03 -5.04
C THR A 518 -3.69 -27.73 -3.56
N VAL A 519 -3.86 -26.46 -3.20
CA VAL A 519 -4.16 -26.01 -1.84
C VAL A 519 -5.67 -25.83 -1.71
N ALA A 520 -6.31 -26.62 -0.85
CA ALA A 520 -7.76 -26.62 -0.67
C ALA A 520 -8.17 -26.04 0.69
N ILE A 521 -9.03 -25.03 0.68
CA ILE A 521 -9.55 -24.38 1.88
C ILE A 521 -10.87 -25.06 2.26
N VAL A 522 -10.90 -25.74 3.40
CA VAL A 522 -11.96 -26.68 3.81
C VAL A 522 -12.47 -26.32 5.22
N PRO A 523 -13.30 -25.27 5.35
CA PRO A 523 -13.97 -24.96 6.61
C PRO A 523 -14.95 -26.06 7.04
N THR A 524 -15.17 -26.16 8.35
CA THR A 524 -16.18 -27.03 8.98
C THR A 524 -17.49 -26.26 9.08
N ASP A 525 -18.07 -26.00 7.91
CA ASP A 525 -19.35 -25.33 7.72
C ASP A 525 -20.36 -26.27 7.03
N GLU A 526 -21.51 -25.74 6.64
CA GLU A 526 -22.55 -26.47 5.92
C GLU A 526 -22.12 -27.07 4.57
N LEU A 527 -20.94 -26.70 4.06
CA LEU A 527 -20.38 -27.16 2.79
C LEU A 527 -19.22 -28.15 2.96
N LEU A 528 -18.90 -28.60 4.19
CA LEU A 528 -17.79 -29.53 4.44
C LEU A 528 -17.81 -30.77 3.53
N ASP A 529 -18.96 -31.43 3.40
CA ASP A 529 -19.09 -32.62 2.54
C ASP A 529 -18.88 -32.30 1.06
N LYS A 530 -19.24 -31.09 0.62
CA LYS A 530 -19.01 -30.62 -0.75
C LYS A 530 -17.54 -30.29 -0.99
N ASN A 531 -16.85 -29.76 0.01
CA ASN A 531 -15.39 -29.56 -0.05
C ASN A 531 -14.66 -30.91 -0.09
N ARG A 532 -15.07 -31.88 0.75
CA ARG A 532 -14.51 -33.25 0.74
C ARG A 532 -14.69 -33.95 -0.59
N ALA A 533 -15.86 -33.82 -1.22
CA ALA A 533 -16.09 -34.34 -2.57
C ALA A 533 -15.13 -33.73 -3.61
N THR A 534 -14.79 -32.44 -3.50
CA THR A 534 -13.76 -31.83 -4.34
C THR A 534 -12.38 -32.46 -4.11
N LEU A 535 -12.00 -32.77 -2.87
CA LEU A 535 -10.72 -33.46 -2.59
C LEU A 535 -10.68 -34.83 -3.28
N GLU A 536 -11.79 -35.58 -3.25
CA GLU A 536 -11.90 -36.86 -3.94
C GLU A 536 -11.75 -36.72 -5.45
N GLU A 537 -12.34 -35.68 -6.04
CA GLU A 537 -12.25 -35.40 -7.48
C GLU A 537 -10.82 -35.07 -7.91
N ILE A 538 -10.08 -34.31 -7.11
CA ILE A 538 -8.66 -34.01 -7.35
C ILE A 538 -7.82 -35.28 -7.19
N LYS A 539 -8.06 -36.07 -6.14
CA LYS A 539 -7.36 -37.34 -5.91
C LYS A 539 -7.61 -38.38 -6.99
N ALA A 540 -8.81 -38.45 -7.54
CA ALA A 540 -9.12 -39.35 -8.65
C ALA A 540 -8.28 -39.06 -9.92
N ARG A 541 -7.62 -37.91 -9.98
CA ARG A 541 -6.73 -37.49 -11.08
C ARG A 541 -5.26 -37.39 -10.64
N SER A 542 -4.93 -38.02 -9.52
CA SER A 542 -3.56 -38.05 -8.95
C SER A 542 -3.03 -36.66 -8.55
N GLY A 543 -3.90 -35.68 -8.32
CA GLY A 543 -3.48 -34.38 -7.80
C GLY A 543 -2.92 -34.50 -6.38
N ARG A 544 -1.83 -33.76 -6.11
CA ARG A 544 -1.33 -33.55 -4.75
C ARG A 544 -2.18 -32.49 -4.05
N ILE A 545 -2.56 -32.73 -2.80
CA ILE A 545 -3.48 -31.89 -2.04
C ILE A 545 -2.86 -31.52 -0.70
N LEU A 546 -2.75 -30.21 -0.45
CA LEU A 546 -2.62 -29.63 0.88
C LEU A 546 -3.98 -29.07 1.30
N ALA A 547 -4.58 -29.60 2.35
CA ALA A 547 -5.80 -29.04 2.92
C ALA A 547 -5.48 -28.01 4.02
N VAL A 548 -6.26 -26.93 4.10
CA VAL A 548 -6.33 -26.04 5.27
C VAL A 548 -7.72 -26.18 5.86
N ALA A 549 -7.83 -26.76 7.06
CA ALA A 549 -9.09 -27.22 7.63
C ALA A 549 -9.06 -27.19 9.16
N HIS A 550 -10.21 -27.39 9.83
CA HIS A 550 -10.24 -27.50 11.31
C HIS A 550 -9.93 -28.90 11.85
N GLU A 551 -9.83 -29.88 10.96
CA GLU A 551 -9.49 -31.26 11.28
C GLU A 551 -8.78 -31.91 10.10
N GLU A 552 -8.02 -32.97 10.37
CA GLU A 552 -7.33 -33.76 9.36
C GLU A 552 -8.29 -34.22 8.25
N GLN A 553 -7.85 -34.08 6.99
CA GLN A 553 -8.63 -34.49 5.83
C GLN A 553 -8.07 -35.79 5.24
N PRO A 554 -8.76 -36.94 5.33
CA PRO A 554 -8.21 -38.24 4.91
C PRO A 554 -7.85 -38.36 3.43
N LYS A 555 -8.35 -37.45 2.58
CA LYS A 555 -8.07 -37.41 1.15
C LYS A 555 -6.97 -36.41 0.78
N ALA A 556 -6.49 -35.61 1.72
CA ALA A 556 -5.34 -34.75 1.52
C ALA A 556 -4.04 -35.53 1.74
N ASP A 557 -2.95 -35.11 1.08
CA ASP A 557 -1.62 -35.65 1.40
C ASP A 557 -1.08 -35.04 2.69
N ASP A 558 -1.37 -33.76 2.89
CA ASP A 558 -1.02 -32.98 4.07
C ASP A 558 -2.24 -32.12 4.47
N THR A 559 -2.48 -31.94 5.76
CA THR A 559 -3.50 -31.00 6.28
C THR A 559 -2.85 -30.01 7.22
N ILE A 560 -3.05 -28.71 7.05
CA ILE A 560 -2.82 -27.66 8.06
C ILE A 560 -4.09 -27.48 8.87
N VAL A 561 -4.01 -27.87 10.15
CA VAL A 561 -5.12 -27.78 11.09
C VAL A 561 -5.16 -26.38 11.69
N VAL A 562 -6.29 -25.70 11.51
CA VAL A 562 -6.55 -24.34 11.97
C VAL A 562 -7.61 -24.37 13.06
N PRO A 563 -7.45 -23.66 14.19
CA PRO A 563 -8.47 -23.62 15.24
C PRO A 563 -9.81 -23.13 14.69
N ARG A 564 -10.90 -23.69 15.22
CA ARG A 564 -12.26 -23.36 14.79
C ARG A 564 -12.76 -22.07 15.46
N ASN A 565 -13.37 -21.18 14.69
CA ASN A 565 -14.11 -20.03 15.19
C ASN A 565 -15.58 -20.13 14.72
N GLU A 566 -16.30 -19.02 14.80
CA GLU A 566 -17.57 -18.84 14.14
C GLU A 566 -17.39 -18.92 12.61
N PRO A 567 -18.31 -19.57 11.87
CA PRO A 567 -18.17 -19.76 10.43
C PRO A 567 -17.90 -18.46 9.65
N GLU A 568 -18.50 -17.35 10.09
CA GLU A 568 -18.32 -16.02 9.48
C GLU A 568 -16.88 -15.49 9.66
N LEU A 569 -16.17 -15.93 10.70
CA LEU A 569 -14.83 -15.47 11.08
C LEU A 569 -13.71 -16.44 10.68
N ASP A 570 -14.02 -17.70 10.37
CA ASP A 570 -13.04 -18.71 9.92
C ASP A 570 -12.15 -18.24 8.75
N PRO A 571 -12.65 -17.48 7.74
CA PRO A 571 -11.81 -16.94 6.67
C PRO A 571 -10.60 -16.11 7.15
N VAL A 572 -10.73 -15.44 8.30
CA VAL A 572 -9.63 -14.66 8.90
C VAL A 572 -8.50 -15.60 9.33
N LEU A 573 -8.83 -16.71 9.99
CA LEU A 573 -7.85 -17.67 10.50
C LEU A 573 -7.23 -18.52 9.37
N MET A 574 -8.02 -18.92 8.39
CA MET A 574 -7.56 -19.79 7.29
C MET A 574 -6.54 -19.13 6.36
N GLY A 575 -6.49 -17.78 6.32
CA GLY A 575 -5.48 -17.05 5.57
C GLY A 575 -4.09 -17.05 6.22
N ILE A 576 -4.01 -17.12 7.55
CA ILE A 576 -2.75 -17.01 8.31
C ILE A 576 -1.71 -18.08 7.92
N PRO A 577 -2.03 -19.39 7.94
CA PRO A 577 -1.02 -20.39 7.59
C PRO A 577 -0.59 -20.29 6.12
N LEU A 578 -1.44 -19.73 5.25
CA LEU A 578 -1.14 -19.55 3.83
C LEU A 578 -0.17 -18.39 3.59
N GLN A 579 -0.13 -17.39 4.48
CA GLN A 579 0.92 -16.38 4.47
C GLN A 579 2.29 -16.99 4.84
N LEU A 580 2.33 -17.84 5.88
CA LEU A 580 3.53 -18.59 6.26
C LEU A 580 3.98 -19.55 5.16
N LEU A 581 3.04 -20.25 4.50
CA LEU A 581 3.32 -21.11 3.35
C LEU A 581 4.01 -20.32 2.23
N ALA A 582 3.46 -19.15 1.87
CA ALA A 582 4.05 -18.30 0.84
C ALA A 582 5.45 -17.78 1.23
N TYR A 583 5.60 -17.33 2.49
CA TYR A 583 6.88 -16.88 3.05
C TYR A 583 7.96 -17.97 2.96
N HIS A 584 7.69 -19.15 3.50
CA HIS A 584 8.65 -20.26 3.53
C HIS A 584 8.95 -20.83 2.14
N THR A 585 7.97 -20.84 1.23
CA THR A 585 8.24 -21.23 -0.17
C THR A 585 9.18 -20.23 -0.86
N ALA A 586 9.01 -18.93 -0.63
CA ALA A 586 9.93 -17.93 -1.17
C ALA A 586 11.33 -17.97 -0.53
N LEU A 587 11.39 -18.27 0.77
CA LEU A 587 12.64 -18.48 1.50
C LEU A 587 13.42 -19.66 0.92
N ALA A 588 12.76 -20.81 0.71
CA ALA A 588 13.35 -22.00 0.09
C ALA A 588 13.87 -21.73 -1.34
N LEU A 589 13.23 -20.80 -2.06
CA LEU A 589 13.64 -20.36 -3.40
C LEU A 589 14.72 -19.25 -3.41
N GLY A 590 15.16 -18.77 -2.24
CA GLY A 590 16.12 -17.67 -2.12
C GLY A 590 15.62 -16.37 -2.74
N ARG A 591 14.33 -16.05 -2.62
CA ARG A 591 13.74 -14.80 -3.14
C ARG A 591 13.96 -13.62 -2.19
N ASP A 592 13.97 -12.42 -2.74
CA ASP A 592 13.84 -11.19 -1.95
C ASP A 592 12.36 -11.05 -1.53
N ILE A 593 12.10 -11.39 -0.27
CA ILE A 593 10.75 -11.52 0.30
C ILE A 593 10.12 -10.14 0.54
N ASP A 594 10.89 -9.19 1.04
CA ASP A 594 10.37 -7.86 1.40
C ASP A 594 10.25 -6.93 0.19
N LYS A 595 11.09 -7.14 -0.84
CA LYS A 595 11.15 -6.33 -2.06
C LYS A 595 11.09 -7.24 -3.32
N PRO A 596 9.97 -7.96 -3.52
CA PRO A 596 9.80 -8.86 -4.66
C PRO A 596 9.82 -8.08 -5.97
N ARG A 597 10.55 -8.59 -6.97
CA ARG A 597 10.81 -7.92 -8.26
C ARG A 597 9.51 -7.40 -8.89
N ASN A 598 9.60 -6.25 -9.55
CA ASN A 598 8.49 -5.64 -10.29
C ASN A 598 7.24 -5.29 -9.45
N LEU A 599 7.30 -5.34 -8.10
CA LEU A 599 6.24 -4.84 -7.21
C LEU A 599 6.68 -3.71 -6.26
N ALA A 600 5.81 -2.71 -6.10
CA ALA A 600 5.93 -1.63 -5.10
C ALA A 600 4.88 -1.80 -4.01
N LYS A 601 5.14 -1.30 -2.79
CA LYS A 601 4.21 -1.44 -1.66
C LYS A 601 2.82 -0.82 -1.88
N SER A 602 2.80 0.37 -2.47
CA SER A 602 1.57 1.06 -2.87
C SER A 602 1.66 1.29 -4.38
N VAL A 603 0.56 1.62 -5.05
CA VAL A 603 0.54 2.03 -6.46
C VAL A 603 -0.13 3.41 -6.51
N THR A 604 0.68 4.47 -6.59
CA THR A 604 0.25 5.89 -6.51
C THR A 604 0.23 6.59 -7.87
N VAL A 605 0.46 5.84 -8.95
CA VAL A 605 0.48 6.33 -10.32
C VAL A 605 -0.27 5.32 -11.18
N GLU A 606 -0.76 5.77 -12.33
CA GLU A 606 -1.40 4.90 -13.32
C GLU A 606 -0.45 3.86 -13.91
#